data_AF-A0A812WFZ1-F1
#
_entry.id   AF-A0A812WFZ1-F1
#
_cell.length_a   1.000
_cell.length_b   1.000
_cell.length_c   1.000
_cell.angle_alpha   90.00
_cell.angle_beta   90.00
_cell.angle_gamma   90.00
#
_symmetry.space_group_name_H-M   'P 1'
#
loop_
_entity.id
_entity.type
_entity.pdbx_description
1 polymer ?
#
loop_
_entity_poly.entity_id
_entity_poly.type
_entity_poly.pdbx_seq_one_letter_code
_entity_poly.pdbx_strand_id
1 'polypeptide(L)'
;MFAIAVYRHTSWLLAIVLLVCFWAAYIARGGFDPQWKPVVFGTEITASHRLALLYAGSLTLIFVVFGQALLVLLGILGTLTASHALCHSGPPKPAGTPLAPAPAEEVKPKVRAIV
;
A
#
# COMPACT_ATOMS: atom_id res chain seq x y z
N MET A 1 8.02 -38.12 5.63
CA MET A 1 8.12 -37.22 4.47
C MET A 1 6.77 -36.97 3.79
N PHE A 2 5.99 -38.01 3.45
CA PHE A 2 4.66 -37.85 2.84
C PHE A 2 3.66 -37.06 3.71
N ALA A 3 3.63 -37.33 5.02
CA ALA A 3 2.76 -36.61 5.96
C ALA A 3 3.07 -35.10 6.04
N ILE A 4 4.34 -34.69 5.91
CA ILE A 4 4.73 -33.27 5.91
C ILE A 4 4.31 -32.60 4.59
N ALA A 5 4.44 -33.29 3.46
CA ALA A 5 3.98 -32.80 2.16
C ALA A 5 2.45 -32.65 2.11
N VAL A 6 1.72 -33.62 2.67
CA VAL A 6 0.26 -33.55 2.82
C VAL A 6 -0.12 -32.42 3.76
N TYR A 7 0.51 -32.28 4.92
CA TYR A 7 0.19 -31.20 5.88
C TYR A 7 0.48 -29.80 5.33
N ARG A 8 1.58 -29.64 4.58
CA ARG A 8 1.90 -28.39 3.86
C ARG A 8 0.86 -28.05 2.78
N HIS A 9 0.28 -29.06 2.14
CA HIS A 9 -0.79 -28.85 1.16
C HIS A 9 -2.18 -28.70 1.79
N THR A 10 -2.43 -29.33 2.94
CA THR A 10 -3.72 -29.27 3.62
C THR A 10 -4.06 -27.85 4.03
N SER A 11 -3.11 -27.08 4.59
CA SER A 11 -3.34 -25.68 4.95
C SER A 11 -3.65 -24.81 3.72
N TRP A 12 -2.97 -25.06 2.60
CA TRP A 12 -3.20 -24.38 1.32
C TRP A 12 -4.58 -24.72 0.73
N LEU A 13 -4.96 -25.99 0.72
CA LEU A 13 -6.27 -26.45 0.28
C LEU A 13 -7.39 -25.88 1.15
N LEU A 14 -7.19 -25.85 2.47
CA LEU A 14 -8.17 -25.32 3.42
C LEU A 14 -8.34 -23.80 3.24
N ALA A 15 -7.26 -23.08 2.98
CA ALA A 15 -7.31 -21.66 2.62
C ALA A 15 -8.08 -21.42 1.31
N ILE A 16 -7.89 -22.27 0.29
CA ILE A 16 -8.64 -22.19 -0.97
C ILE A 16 -10.12 -22.49 -0.77
N VAL A 17 -10.47 -23.49 0.03
CA VAL A 17 -11.87 -23.81 0.32
C VAL A 17 -12.54 -22.65 1.05
N LEU A 18 -11.90 -22.10 2.08
CA LEU A 18 -12.42 -20.93 2.80
C LEU A 18 -12.57 -19.71 1.88
N LEU A 19 -11.61 -19.49 0.99
CA LEU A 19 -11.66 -18.46 -0.04
C LEU A 19 -12.90 -18.61 -0.92
N VAL A 20 -13.11 -19.81 -1.48
CA VAL A 20 -14.25 -20.09 -2.36
C VAL A 20 -15.56 -19.92 -1.60
N CYS A 21 -15.65 -20.42 -0.36
CA CYS A 21 -16.84 -20.24 0.48
C CYS A 21 -17.12 -18.78 0.79
N PHE A 22 -16.09 -17.97 1.10
CA PHE A 22 -16.24 -16.54 1.37
C PHE A 22 -16.80 -15.80 0.15
N TRP A 23 -16.24 -16.03 -1.04
CA TRP A 23 -16.72 -15.42 -2.28
C TRP A 23 -18.12 -15.92 -2.67
N ALA A 24 -18.39 -17.21 -2.52
CA ALA A 24 -19.71 -17.76 -2.78
C ALA A 24 -20.77 -17.13 -1.88
N ALA A 25 -20.48 -16.97 -0.58
CA ALA A 25 -21.37 -16.29 0.36
C ALA A 25 -21.54 -14.80 0.04
N TYR A 26 -20.47 -14.13 -0.41
CA TYR A 26 -20.53 -12.74 -0.86
C TYR A 26 -21.44 -12.57 -2.08
N ILE A 27 -21.27 -13.42 -3.09
CA ILE A 27 -22.08 -13.42 -4.31
C ILE A 27 -23.54 -13.76 -3.99
N ALA A 28 -23.78 -14.79 -3.17
CA ALA A 28 -25.12 -15.22 -2.76
C ALA A 28 -25.91 -14.13 -2.02
N ARG A 29 -25.22 -13.20 -1.34
CA ARG A 29 -25.85 -12.06 -0.65
C ARG A 29 -26.11 -10.85 -1.54
N GLY A 30 -25.86 -10.95 -2.85
CA GLY A 30 -26.04 -9.84 -3.78
C GLY A 30 -24.77 -9.02 -4.02
N GLY A 31 -23.59 -9.61 -3.86
CA GLY A 31 -22.28 -8.96 -4.11
C GLY A 31 -22.15 -8.25 -5.45
N PHE A 32 -22.87 -8.72 -6.47
CA PHE A 32 -22.92 -8.10 -7.80
C PHE A 32 -24.07 -7.11 -8.00
N ASP A 33 -24.99 -7.00 -7.05
CA ASP A 33 -26.09 -6.05 -7.12
C ASP A 33 -25.59 -4.65 -6.68
N PRO A 34 -25.58 -3.66 -7.59
CA PRO A 34 -25.17 -2.30 -7.27
C PRO A 34 -26.09 -1.60 -6.26
N GLN A 35 -27.34 -2.06 -6.10
CA GLN A 35 -28.29 -1.54 -5.11
C GLN A 35 -28.16 -2.24 -3.75
N TRP A 36 -27.38 -3.31 -3.64
CA TRP A 36 -27.20 -4.00 -2.36
C TRP A 36 -26.52 -3.05 -1.36
N LYS A 37 -27.18 -2.76 -0.24
CA LYS A 37 -26.64 -1.93 0.85
C LYS A 37 -26.40 -2.82 2.08
N PRO A 38 -25.23 -3.46 2.21
CA PRO A 38 -24.95 -4.30 3.35
C PRO A 38 -24.84 -3.43 4.60
N VAL A 39 -25.64 -3.75 5.60
CA VAL A 39 -25.55 -3.19 6.94
C VAL A 39 -24.67 -4.12 7.77
N VAL A 40 -23.55 -3.61 8.27
CA VAL A 40 -22.66 -4.36 9.16
C VAL A 40 -22.67 -3.65 10.50
N PHE A 41 -23.06 -4.36 11.56
CA PHE A 41 -23.22 -3.82 12.92
C PHE A 41 -24.05 -2.53 12.99
N GLY A 42 -25.14 -2.44 12.21
CA GLY A 42 -26.02 -1.27 12.20
C GLY A 42 -25.51 -0.09 11.37
N THR A 43 -24.35 -0.20 10.74
CA THR A 43 -23.81 0.83 9.83
C THR A 43 -23.94 0.40 8.38
N GLU A 44 -24.52 1.27 7.54
CA GLU A 44 -24.54 1.08 6.09
C GLU A 44 -23.13 1.27 5.52
N ILE A 45 -22.62 0.25 4.83
CA ILE A 45 -21.31 0.33 4.20
C ILE A 45 -21.42 1.09 2.88
N THR A 46 -20.69 2.19 2.75
CA THR A 46 -20.60 2.97 1.50
C THR A 46 -19.90 2.17 0.40
N ALA A 47 -20.20 2.46 -0.87
CA ALA A 47 -19.68 1.72 -2.01
C ALA A 47 -18.13 1.66 -2.05
N SER A 48 -17.45 2.77 -1.74
CA SER A 48 -16.00 2.84 -1.65
C SER A 48 -15.43 1.93 -0.56
N HIS A 49 -16.10 1.82 0.58
CA HIS A 49 -15.70 0.96 1.68
C HIS A 49 -15.88 -0.52 1.33
N ARG A 50 -16.94 -0.88 0.58
CA ARG A 50 -17.14 -2.24 0.05
C ARG A 50 -16.03 -2.63 -0.91
N LEU A 51 -15.64 -1.70 -1.78
CA LEU A 51 -14.58 -1.91 -2.76
C LEU A 51 -13.21 -2.07 -2.06
N ALA A 52 -12.94 -1.27 -1.03
CA ALA A 52 -11.76 -1.41 -0.19
C ALA A 52 -11.72 -2.76 0.55
N LEU A 53 -12.86 -3.22 1.10
CA LEU A 53 -12.96 -4.52 1.75
C LEU A 53 -12.76 -5.69 0.77
N LEU A 54 -13.28 -5.58 -0.45
CA LEU A 54 -13.04 -6.57 -1.50
C LEU A 54 -11.57 -6.63 -1.90
N TYR A 55 -10.92 -5.48 -2.07
CA TYR A 55 -9.50 -5.42 -2.36
C TYR A 55 -8.65 -5.97 -1.22
N ALA A 56 -8.92 -5.53 0.01
CA ALA A 56 -8.20 -5.97 1.20
C ALA A 56 -8.38 -7.48 1.42
N GLY A 57 -9.60 -8.00 1.26
CA GLY A 57 -9.89 -9.43 1.31
C GLY A 57 -9.11 -10.19 0.25
N SER A 58 -9.19 -9.76 -1.02
CA SER A 58 -8.48 -10.39 -2.14
C SER A 58 -6.96 -10.42 -1.93
N LEU A 59 -6.38 -9.30 -1.49
CA LEU A 59 -4.94 -9.19 -1.22
C LEU A 59 -4.52 -10.08 -0.05
N THR A 60 -5.30 -10.08 1.04
CA THR A 60 -5.04 -10.95 2.20
C THR A 60 -5.06 -12.42 1.78
N LEU A 61 -6.00 -12.80 0.93
CA LEU A 61 -6.13 -14.17 0.43
C LEU A 61 -4.96 -14.55 -0.48
N ILE A 62 -4.54 -13.66 -1.37
CA ILE A 62 -3.35 -13.83 -2.21
C ILE A 62 -2.09 -14.00 -1.33
N PHE A 63 -1.97 -13.26 -0.24
CA PHE A 63 -0.89 -13.43 0.73
C PHE A 63 -0.98 -14.73 1.54
N VAL A 64 -2.16 -15.22 1.90
CA VAL A 64 -2.29 -16.51 2.59
C VAL A 64 -1.87 -17.67 1.67
N VAL A 65 -2.22 -17.59 0.38
CA VAL A 65 -1.99 -18.66 -0.60
C VAL A 65 -0.58 -18.60 -1.20
N PHE A 66 -0.08 -17.40 -1.50
CA PHE A 66 1.18 -17.16 -2.20
C PHE A 66 2.14 -16.23 -1.46
N GLY A 67 1.89 -15.90 -0.19
CA GLY A 67 2.64 -14.88 0.55
C GLY A 67 4.15 -15.11 0.56
N GLN A 68 4.59 -16.36 0.67
CA GLN A 68 6.01 -16.68 0.59
C GLN A 68 6.60 -16.33 -0.79
N ALA A 69 5.91 -16.67 -1.88
CA ALA A 69 6.35 -16.34 -3.23
C ALA A 69 6.31 -14.83 -3.49
N LEU A 70 5.30 -14.13 -2.97
CA LEU A 70 5.15 -12.68 -3.10
C LEU A 70 6.21 -11.90 -2.32
N LEU A 71 6.55 -12.33 -1.11
CA LEU A 71 7.61 -11.72 -0.32
C LEU A 71 8.98 -11.92 -0.96
N VAL A 72 9.24 -13.11 -1.51
CA VAL A 72 10.46 -13.38 -2.29
C VAL A 72 10.52 -12.50 -3.53
N LEU A 73 9.43 -12.43 -4.30
CA LEU A 73 9.34 -11.60 -5.48
C LEU A 73 9.51 -10.11 -5.14
N LEU A 74 8.89 -9.63 -4.06
CA LEU A 74 9.03 -8.26 -3.58
C LEU A 74 10.48 -7.93 -3.20
N GLY A 75 11.18 -8.88 -2.56
CA GLY A 75 12.61 -8.76 -2.28
C GLY A 75 13.46 -8.66 -3.56
N ILE A 76 13.16 -9.47 -4.57
CA ILE A 76 13.83 -9.42 -5.87
C ILE A 76 13.56 -8.08 -6.57
N LEU A 77 12.30 -7.63 -6.64
CA LEU A 77 11.98 -6.33 -7.25
C LEU A 77 12.60 -5.16 -6.50
N GLY A 78 12.62 -5.20 -5.16
CA GLY A 78 13.22 -4.17 -4.33
C GLY A 78 14.73 -4.06 -4.54
N THR A 79 15.43 -5.20 -4.56
CA THR A 79 16.87 -5.24 -4.87
C THR A 79 17.15 -4.77 -6.30
N LEU A 80 16.36 -5.21 -7.29
CA LEU A 80 16.50 -4.77 -8.67
C LEU A 80 16.27 -3.26 -8.83
N THR A 81 15.29 -2.70 -8.12
CA THR A 81 14.98 -1.27 -8.14
C THR A 81 16.08 -0.46 -7.46
N ALA A 82 16.62 -0.93 -6.34
CA ALA A 82 17.76 -0.31 -5.67
C ALA A 82 19.02 -0.35 -6.56
N SER A 83 19.30 -1.50 -7.19
CA SER A 83 20.40 -1.63 -8.15
C SER A 83 20.21 -0.71 -9.36
N HIS A 84 19.00 -0.62 -9.91
CA HIS A 84 18.68 0.29 -11.00
C HIS A 84 18.87 1.76 -10.62
N ALA A 85 18.46 2.15 -9.40
CA ALA A 85 18.67 3.51 -8.90
C ALA A 85 20.16 3.86 -8.74
N LEU A 86 21.01 2.89 -8.39
CA LEU A 86 22.47 3.08 -8.36
C LEU A 86 23.07 3.30 -9.76
N CYS A 87 22.49 2.67 -10.80
CA CYS A 87 22.91 2.90 -12.19
C CYS A 87 22.46 4.26 -12.75
N HIS A 88 21.48 4.90 -12.12
CA HIS A 88 21.01 6.25 -12.43
C HIS A 88 21.21 7.18 -11.22
N SER A 89 22.46 7.31 -10.73
CA SER A 89 22.79 8.41 -9.83
C SER A 89 22.50 9.71 -10.57
N GLY A 90 21.44 10.43 -10.15
CA GLY A 90 21.04 11.69 -10.78
C GLY A 90 22.21 12.67 -10.87
N PRO A 91 22.15 13.65 -11.79
CA PRO A 91 23.24 14.59 -12.02
C PRO A 91 23.68 15.20 -10.69
N PRO A 92 25.00 15.25 -10.41
CA PRO A 92 25.51 15.80 -9.16
C PRO A 92 24.91 17.19 -8.97
N LYS A 93 24.31 17.43 -7.80
CA LYS A 93 23.82 18.75 -7.41
C LYS A 93 24.96 19.75 -7.66
N PRO A 94 24.78 20.78 -8.51
CA PRO A 94 25.87 21.68 -8.83
C PRO A 94 26.41 22.29 -7.54
N ALA A 95 27.69 22.03 -7.29
CA ALA A 95 28.40 22.60 -6.16
C ALA A 95 28.51 24.11 -6.41
N GLY A 96 27.77 24.88 -5.60
CA GLY A 96 27.89 26.32 -5.54
C GLY A 96 27.38 27.05 -6.78
N THR A 97 26.09 27.36 -6.79
CA THR A 97 25.71 28.72 -7.20
C THR A 97 26.06 29.60 -5.99
N PRO A 98 27.04 30.52 -6.08
CA PRO A 98 27.14 31.58 -5.08
C PRO A 98 25.78 32.25 -5.04
N LEU A 99 25.11 32.24 -3.88
CA LEU A 99 23.94 33.07 -3.66
C LEU A 99 24.34 34.48 -4.07
N ALA A 100 23.71 35.02 -5.12
CA ALA A 100 23.85 36.43 -5.45
C ALA A 100 23.58 37.21 -4.15
N PRO A 101 24.42 38.21 -3.80
CA PRO A 101 24.24 38.95 -2.56
C PRO A 101 22.80 39.49 -2.52
N ALA A 102 22.10 39.17 -1.43
CA ALA A 102 20.74 39.65 -1.21
C ALA A 102 20.71 41.18 -1.38
N PRO A 103 19.66 41.75 -2.01
CA PRO A 103 19.53 43.20 -2.09
C PRO A 103 19.57 43.76 -0.66
N ALA A 104 20.43 44.75 -0.45
CA ALA A 104 20.68 45.35 0.86
C ALA A 104 19.34 45.76 1.50
N GLU A 105 19.02 45.12 2.61
CA GLU A 105 17.88 45.50 3.44
C GLU A 105 18.19 46.89 4.02
N GLU A 106 17.47 47.90 3.53
CA GLU A 106 17.61 49.29 3.96
C GLU A 106 17.16 49.40 5.43
N VAL A 107 18.12 49.45 6.36
CA VAL A 107 17.86 49.61 7.79
C VAL A 107 17.36 51.03 8.05
N LYS A 108 16.05 51.19 8.17
CA LYS A 108 15.40 52.45 8.54
C LYS A 108 15.66 52.77 10.03
N PRO A 109 16.28 53.92 10.37
CA PRO A 109 16.60 54.22 11.76
C PRO A 109 15.31 54.54 12.54
N LYS A 110 15.03 53.72 13.56
CA LYS A 110 13.95 53.94 14.53
C LYS A 110 14.38 55.03 15.51
N VAL A 111 14.04 56.28 15.22
CA VAL A 111 14.26 57.42 16.11
C VAL A 111 13.47 57.19 17.41
N ARG A 112 14.21 56.95 18.49
CA ARG A 112 13.65 56.80 19.84
C ARG A 112 13.59 58.20 20.46
N ALA A 113 12.39 58.79 20.49
CA ALA A 113 12.15 60.01 21.25
C ALA A 113 12.39 59.72 22.73
N ILE A 114 13.27 60.49 23.35
CA ILE A 114 13.43 60.57 24.81
C ILE A 114 13.05 61.99 25.20
N VAL A 115 12.20 62.05 26.24
CA VAL A 115 11.56 63.17 26.91
C VAL A 115 12.49 64.34 27.18
#